data_AF-A0A1Y3A5Y0-F1
#
_entry.id   AF-A0A1Y3A5Y0-F1
#
_cell.length_a   1.000
_cell.length_b   1.000
_cell.length_c   1.000
_cell.angle_alpha   90.00
_cell.angle_beta   90.00
_cell.angle_gamma   90.00
#
_symmetry.space_group_name_H-M   'P 1'
#
loop_
_entity.id
_entity.type
_entity.pdbx_description
1 polymer ?
#
loop_
_entity_poly.entity_id
_entity_poly.type
_entity_poly.pdbx_seq_one_letter_code
_entity_poly.pdbx_strand_id
1 'polypeptide(L)'
;MLFGRGWCPVSDDLVEVYAEQAEDSPPAVGAGYVMSHLGERMKSTEGMGDKMQEMIAAGDAIEELAADADDPSKVVDVARDSAGEVAQKSRIGKERIIDTITDQVGDLEEQAIQEAGGYTVEHGIGLDRFLEDHLEEVVIQRSTDSVDDPVFRWRFDEGERVETKDGVHFDHYHFFKKLSASTTRRLVTNLASEKAEEHSESAEEYARKSIGPKDRPWSRSNDDWTQSISGLVEDRSRTETVLGPRTEAWENIRARIGAATGYRSLDDAVAQGLIYVDDENDEIWIPTSMVADAVESVETSRRALQSELAERGVDSDELSGSGISEAVRRGRSVGRFWRLDATHDEVPEPDTVVDEVTDGTERTANAGDSKDDVSQEGNGPETFGRPPEDDDEADEGGEDDE
;
A
#
# COMPACT_ATOMS: atom_id res chain seq x y z
N MET A 1 19.56 -43.00 20.59
CA MET A 1 18.87 -43.93 21.51
C MET A 1 17.41 -43.52 21.51
N LEU A 2 16.58 -44.21 20.73
CA LEU A 2 15.13 -44.01 20.71
C LEU A 2 14.56 -44.74 21.92
N PHE A 3 14.12 -43.99 22.93
CA PHE A 3 13.30 -44.55 23.99
C PHE A 3 11.93 -44.85 23.37
N GLY A 4 11.68 -46.12 23.08
CA GLY A 4 10.33 -46.58 22.75
C GLY A 4 9.42 -46.25 23.93
N ARG A 5 8.50 -45.29 23.75
CA ARG A 5 7.44 -45.02 24.71
C ARG A 5 6.70 -46.34 24.91
N GLY A 6 6.78 -46.91 26.11
CA GLY A 6 5.93 -48.02 26.52
C GLY A 6 4.51 -47.50 26.66
N TRP A 7 3.83 -47.32 25.53
CA TRP A 7 2.41 -46.99 25.47
C TRP A 7 1.65 -48.15 26.12
N CYS A 8 1.01 -47.89 27.26
CA CYS A 8 -0.12 -48.71 27.65
C CYS A 8 -1.23 -48.37 26.66
N PRO A 9 -1.72 -49.32 25.84
CA PRO A 9 -2.84 -49.03 24.95
C PRO A 9 -4.00 -48.55 25.83
N VAL A 10 -4.54 -47.38 25.49
CA VAL A 10 -5.84 -46.97 26.00
C VAL A 10 -6.85 -48.00 25.51
N SER A 11 -7.80 -48.41 26.34
CA SER A 11 -8.82 -49.34 25.90
C SER A 11 -9.70 -48.65 24.86
N ASP A 12 -9.84 -49.23 23.66
CA ASP A 12 -10.74 -48.75 22.60
C ASP A 12 -12.14 -48.42 23.15
N ASP A 13 -12.63 -49.20 24.13
CA ASP A 13 -13.87 -48.96 24.88
C ASP A 13 -14.00 -47.54 25.47
N LEU A 14 -12.90 -46.87 25.84
CA LEU A 14 -12.94 -45.52 26.40
C LEU A 14 -13.08 -44.45 25.32
N VAL A 15 -12.47 -44.66 24.15
CA VAL A 15 -12.58 -43.74 23.01
C VAL A 15 -14.02 -43.74 22.49
N GLU A 16 -14.61 -44.94 22.34
CA GLU A 16 -16.00 -45.11 21.89
C GLU A 16 -16.98 -44.37 22.83
N VAL A 17 -16.77 -44.44 24.15
CA VAL A 17 -17.61 -43.71 25.13
C VAL A 17 -17.57 -42.20 24.93
N TYR A 18 -16.42 -41.63 24.54
CA TYR A 18 -16.31 -40.21 24.23
C TYR A 18 -16.92 -39.88 22.87
N ALA A 19 -16.66 -40.68 21.84
CA ALA A 19 -17.21 -40.51 20.50
C ALA A 19 -18.76 -40.55 20.52
N GLU A 20 -19.36 -41.45 21.31
CA GLU A 20 -20.82 -41.52 21.52
C GLU A 20 -21.41 -40.22 22.06
N GLN A 21 -20.66 -39.41 22.82
CA GLN A 21 -21.17 -38.11 23.31
C GLN A 21 -21.29 -37.07 22.20
N ALA A 22 -20.54 -37.24 21.12
CA ALA A 22 -20.55 -36.37 19.95
C ALA A 22 -21.47 -36.89 18.83
N GLU A 23 -22.05 -38.09 19.00
CA GLU A 23 -22.92 -38.72 18.01
C GLU A 23 -24.06 -37.75 17.62
N ASP A 24 -24.34 -37.67 16.32
CA ASP A 24 -25.33 -36.77 15.69
C ASP A 24 -25.07 -35.25 15.78
N SER A 25 -23.91 -34.81 16.30
CA SER A 25 -23.57 -33.38 16.39
C SER A 25 -22.58 -32.96 15.30
N PRO A 26 -22.59 -31.69 14.85
CA PRO A 26 -21.52 -31.16 14.02
C PRO A 26 -20.16 -31.36 14.72
N PRO A 27 -19.08 -31.75 14.03
CA PRO A 27 -17.82 -32.16 14.67
C PRO A 27 -17.28 -31.18 15.71
N ALA A 28 -17.28 -29.88 15.42
CA ALA A 28 -16.84 -28.85 16.36
C ALA A 28 -17.72 -28.77 17.63
N VAL A 29 -19.02 -28.97 17.51
CA VAL A 29 -19.93 -29.05 18.66
C VAL A 29 -19.68 -30.34 19.44
N GLY A 30 -19.45 -31.45 18.71
CA GLY A 30 -19.06 -32.74 19.26
C GLY A 30 -17.82 -32.67 20.15
N ALA A 31 -16.77 -31.96 19.73
CA ALA A 31 -15.58 -31.74 20.55
C ALA A 31 -15.89 -31.06 21.89
N GLY A 32 -16.82 -30.10 21.91
CA GLY A 32 -17.31 -29.50 23.15
C GLY A 32 -17.99 -30.51 24.08
N TYR A 33 -18.77 -31.44 23.53
CA TYR A 33 -19.39 -32.53 24.32
C TYR A 33 -18.35 -33.51 24.86
N VAL A 34 -17.38 -33.92 24.05
CA VAL A 34 -16.25 -34.77 24.47
C VAL A 34 -15.53 -34.12 25.66
N MET A 35 -15.18 -32.83 25.54
CA MET A 35 -14.48 -32.10 26.61
C MET A 35 -15.33 -31.92 27.87
N SER A 36 -16.61 -31.60 27.73
CA SER A 36 -17.53 -31.53 28.88
C SER A 36 -17.60 -32.87 29.63
N HIS A 37 -17.71 -33.97 28.88
CA HIS A 37 -17.73 -35.32 29.44
C HIS A 37 -16.41 -35.68 30.13
N LEU A 38 -15.28 -35.31 29.52
CA LEU A 38 -13.94 -35.49 30.10
C LEU A 38 -13.85 -34.82 31.47
N GLY A 39 -14.34 -33.59 31.57
CA GLY A 39 -14.39 -32.85 32.84
C GLY A 39 -15.18 -33.57 33.94
N GLU A 40 -16.31 -34.19 33.60
CA GLU A 40 -17.11 -34.96 34.57
C GLU A 40 -16.43 -36.28 34.98
N ARG A 41 -15.85 -37.01 34.02
CA ARG A 41 -15.15 -38.27 34.32
C ARG A 41 -13.93 -38.03 35.19
N MET A 42 -13.09 -37.07 34.82
CA MET A 42 -11.89 -36.71 35.59
C MET A 42 -12.16 -36.23 37.01
N LYS A 43 -13.38 -35.74 37.30
CA LYS A 43 -13.80 -35.37 38.65
C LYS A 43 -14.04 -36.59 39.54
N SER A 44 -14.54 -37.69 38.97
CA SER A 44 -14.77 -38.96 39.68
C SER A 44 -13.58 -39.92 39.66
N THR A 45 -12.65 -39.76 38.71
CA THR A 45 -11.48 -40.63 38.58
C THR A 45 -10.45 -40.36 39.67
N GLU A 46 -10.06 -41.41 40.40
CA GLU A 46 -9.01 -41.36 41.42
C GLU A 46 -7.65 -41.66 40.81
N GLY A 47 -6.63 -40.90 41.21
CA GLY A 47 -5.26 -41.12 40.72
C GLY A 47 -4.94 -40.42 39.40
N MET A 48 -3.66 -40.10 39.24
CA MET A 48 -3.19 -39.31 38.10
C MET A 48 -3.04 -40.15 36.81
N GLY A 49 -2.75 -41.45 36.94
CA GLY A 49 -2.61 -42.35 35.80
C GLY A 49 -3.91 -42.51 35.03
N ASP A 50 -5.00 -42.81 35.74
CA ASP A 50 -6.31 -43.00 35.15
C ASP A 50 -6.82 -41.69 34.53
N LYS A 51 -6.61 -40.54 35.18
CA LYS A 51 -6.91 -39.23 34.57
C LYS A 51 -6.11 -38.96 33.29
N MET A 52 -4.88 -39.47 33.19
CA MET A 52 -4.10 -39.37 31.96
C MET A 52 -4.72 -40.23 30.86
N GLN A 53 -5.18 -41.44 31.17
CA GLN A 53 -5.88 -42.29 30.20
C GLN A 53 -7.18 -41.66 29.71
N GLU A 54 -7.92 -40.98 30.59
CA GLU A 54 -9.12 -40.23 30.20
C GLU A 54 -8.79 -39.09 29.22
N MET A 55 -7.72 -38.32 29.48
CA MET A 55 -7.30 -37.25 28.56
C MET A 55 -6.84 -37.79 27.21
N ILE A 56 -6.11 -38.91 27.18
CA ILE A 56 -5.67 -39.55 25.94
C ILE A 56 -6.90 -40.04 25.16
N ALA A 57 -7.82 -40.76 25.80
CA ALA A 57 -9.04 -41.26 25.14
C ALA A 57 -9.91 -40.13 24.57
N ALA A 58 -10.03 -39.02 25.29
CA ALA A 58 -10.73 -37.85 24.79
C ALA A 58 -9.98 -37.19 23.62
N GLY A 59 -8.65 -37.15 23.66
CA GLY A 59 -7.81 -36.70 22.56
C GLY A 59 -8.02 -37.53 21.29
N ASP A 60 -8.01 -38.86 21.40
CA ASP A 60 -8.24 -39.79 20.28
C ASP A 60 -9.66 -39.59 19.69
N ALA A 61 -10.68 -39.40 20.55
CA ALA A 61 -12.03 -39.12 20.07
C ALA A 61 -12.14 -37.74 19.36
N ILE A 62 -11.40 -36.74 19.81
CA ILE A 62 -11.31 -35.43 19.14
C ILE A 62 -10.58 -35.56 17.80
N GLU A 63 -9.53 -36.39 17.74
CA GLU A 63 -8.80 -36.70 16.50
C GLU A 63 -9.75 -37.33 15.46
N GLU A 64 -10.56 -38.31 15.85
CA GLU A 64 -11.58 -38.90 14.98
C GLU A 64 -12.60 -37.87 14.48
N LEU A 65 -13.11 -37.01 15.37
CA LEU A 65 -14.02 -35.93 14.97
C LEU A 65 -13.36 -34.92 14.02
N ALA A 66 -12.08 -34.61 14.24
CA ALA A 66 -11.33 -33.69 13.41
C ALA A 66 -11.06 -34.28 12.02
N ALA A 67 -10.76 -35.58 11.93
CA ALA A 67 -10.52 -36.27 10.66
C ALA A 67 -11.76 -36.30 9.75
N ASP A 68 -12.96 -36.34 10.34
CA ASP A 68 -14.24 -36.35 9.62
C ASP A 68 -14.81 -34.94 9.34
N ALA A 69 -14.15 -33.87 9.82
CA ALA A 69 -14.63 -32.51 9.69
C ALA A 69 -14.17 -31.82 8.40
N ASP A 70 -15.02 -30.93 7.86
CA ASP A 70 -14.64 -30.01 6.78
C ASP A 70 -13.56 -28.99 7.22
N ASP A 71 -13.48 -28.71 8.53
CA ASP A 71 -12.50 -27.80 9.14
C ASP A 71 -11.96 -28.44 10.44
N PRO A 72 -10.92 -29.27 10.35
CA PRO A 72 -10.31 -29.94 11.50
C PRO A 72 -9.80 -28.95 12.56
N SER A 73 -9.25 -27.80 12.15
CA SER A 73 -8.72 -26.79 13.08
C SER A 73 -9.81 -26.22 13.99
N LYS A 74 -11.03 -26.05 13.48
CA LYS A 74 -12.16 -25.61 14.31
C LYS A 74 -12.54 -26.61 15.41
N VAL A 75 -12.43 -27.91 15.12
CA VAL A 75 -12.69 -28.98 16.11
C VAL A 75 -11.68 -28.88 17.26
N VAL A 76 -10.40 -28.70 16.91
CA VAL A 76 -9.30 -28.54 17.87
C VAL A 76 -9.44 -27.24 18.69
N ASP A 77 -9.78 -26.12 18.06
CA ASP A 77 -9.97 -24.83 18.73
C ASP A 77 -11.08 -24.91 19.80
N VAL A 78 -12.22 -25.52 19.48
CA VAL A 78 -13.31 -25.73 20.46
C VAL A 78 -12.86 -26.61 21.63
N ALA A 79 -12.07 -27.65 21.37
CA ALA A 79 -11.53 -28.49 22.43
C ALA A 79 -10.59 -27.71 23.36
N ARG A 80 -9.68 -26.90 22.80
CA ARG A 80 -8.74 -26.03 23.53
C ARG A 80 -9.47 -24.99 24.38
N ASP A 81 -10.53 -24.37 23.84
CA ASP A 81 -11.36 -23.41 24.57
C ASP A 81 -12.07 -24.07 25.75
N SER A 82 -12.58 -25.29 25.55
CA SER A 82 -13.27 -26.08 26.57
C SER A 82 -12.32 -26.61 27.67
N ALA A 83 -11.01 -26.69 27.42
CA ALA A 83 -10.02 -27.19 28.37
C ALA A 83 -10.00 -26.40 29.69
N GLY A 84 -10.39 -25.11 29.68
CA GLY A 84 -10.52 -24.31 30.90
C GLY A 84 -11.59 -24.83 31.86
N GLU A 85 -12.74 -25.26 31.33
CA GLU A 85 -13.81 -25.86 32.13
C GLU A 85 -13.39 -27.23 32.68
N VAL A 86 -12.74 -28.05 31.84
CA VAL A 86 -12.18 -29.35 32.25
C VAL A 86 -11.16 -29.18 33.37
N ALA A 87 -10.25 -28.21 33.26
CA ALA A 87 -9.27 -27.88 34.28
C ALA A 87 -9.94 -27.54 35.62
N GLN A 88 -10.99 -26.71 35.59
CA GLN A 88 -11.75 -26.33 36.78
C GLN A 88 -12.40 -27.54 37.47
N LYS A 89 -12.99 -28.46 36.71
CA LYS A 89 -13.66 -29.66 37.25
C LYS A 89 -12.66 -30.71 37.77
N SER A 90 -11.57 -30.93 37.04
CA SER A 90 -10.62 -32.01 37.28
C SER A 90 -9.50 -31.66 38.27
N ARG A 91 -9.25 -30.36 38.49
CA ARG A 91 -8.08 -29.79 39.19
C ARG A 91 -6.74 -30.12 38.53
N ILE A 92 -6.74 -30.39 37.23
CA ILE A 92 -5.53 -30.48 36.40
C ILE A 92 -5.28 -29.11 35.76
N GLY A 93 -4.02 -28.72 35.56
CA GLY A 93 -3.68 -27.48 34.86
C GLY A 93 -4.20 -27.49 33.43
N LYS A 94 -4.72 -26.35 32.96
CA LYS A 94 -5.28 -26.18 31.61
C LYS A 94 -4.24 -26.53 30.54
N GLU A 95 -3.00 -26.09 30.74
CA GLU A 95 -1.87 -26.30 29.82
C GLU A 95 -1.65 -27.78 29.58
N ARG A 96 -1.65 -28.60 30.64
CA ARG A 96 -1.44 -30.05 30.52
C ARG A 96 -2.54 -30.74 29.71
N ILE A 97 -3.78 -30.27 29.81
CA ILE A 97 -4.90 -30.80 29.03
C ILE A 97 -4.71 -30.42 27.56
N ILE A 98 -4.39 -29.15 27.30
CA ILE A 98 -4.11 -28.65 25.94
C ILE A 98 -2.94 -29.40 25.30
N ASP A 99 -1.83 -29.59 26.02
CA ASP A 99 -0.66 -30.31 25.53
C ASP A 99 -1.02 -31.74 25.12
N THR A 100 -1.82 -32.43 25.95
CA THR A 100 -2.22 -33.82 25.68
C THR A 100 -3.14 -33.91 24.46
N ILE A 101 -4.08 -32.98 24.30
CA ILE A 101 -4.97 -32.96 23.13
C ILE A 101 -4.17 -32.61 21.87
N THR A 102 -3.29 -31.61 21.96
CA THR A 102 -2.45 -31.16 20.84
C THR A 102 -1.50 -32.26 20.37
N ASP A 103 -0.95 -33.05 21.30
CA ASP A 103 -0.12 -34.23 20.97
C ASP A 103 -0.87 -35.27 20.11
N GLN A 104 -2.20 -35.41 20.27
CA GLN A 104 -2.99 -36.37 19.49
C GLN A 104 -3.46 -35.81 18.15
N VAL A 105 -3.92 -34.56 18.12
CA VAL A 105 -4.50 -33.95 16.92
C VAL A 105 -3.48 -33.23 16.03
N GLY A 106 -2.23 -33.11 16.48
CA GLY A 106 -1.22 -32.27 15.84
C GLY A 106 -0.93 -32.62 14.38
N ASP A 107 -0.89 -33.90 14.04
CA ASP A 107 -0.64 -34.36 12.67
C ASP A 107 -1.80 -33.98 11.72
N LEU A 108 -3.05 -34.08 12.19
CA LEU A 108 -4.24 -33.68 11.41
C LEU A 108 -4.33 -32.18 11.23
N GLU A 109 -4.07 -31.41 12.29
CA GLU A 109 -4.04 -29.95 12.22
C GLU A 109 -2.95 -29.48 11.24
N GLU A 110 -1.76 -30.08 11.31
CA GLU A 110 -0.67 -29.79 10.38
C GLU A 110 -1.02 -30.15 8.92
N GLN A 111 -1.65 -31.31 8.69
CA GLN A 111 -2.10 -31.71 7.36
C GLN A 111 -3.16 -30.75 6.81
N ALA A 112 -4.16 -30.37 7.61
CA ALA A 112 -5.22 -29.45 7.21
C ALA A 112 -4.67 -28.07 6.85
N ILE A 113 -3.73 -27.54 7.65
CA ILE A 113 -3.02 -26.29 7.36
C ILE A 113 -2.26 -26.39 6.03
N GLN A 114 -1.55 -27.49 5.79
CA GLN A 114 -0.80 -27.68 4.54
C GLN A 114 -1.73 -27.77 3.33
N GLU A 115 -2.85 -28.50 3.43
CA GLU A 115 -3.84 -28.63 2.36
C GLU A 115 -4.55 -27.31 2.05
N ALA A 116 -4.79 -26.47 3.06
CA ALA A 116 -5.35 -25.13 2.89
C ALA A 116 -4.34 -24.09 2.36
N GLY A 117 -3.06 -24.46 2.23
CA GLY A 117 -1.97 -23.58 1.81
C GLY A 117 -1.52 -22.60 2.90
N GLY A 118 -1.73 -22.94 4.18
CA GLY A 118 -1.45 -22.10 5.34
C GLY A 118 -2.69 -21.90 6.22
N TYR A 119 -2.52 -21.17 7.32
CA TYR A 119 -3.64 -20.85 8.22
C TYR A 119 -4.77 -20.08 7.51
N THR A 120 -5.95 -20.12 8.13
CA THR A 120 -7.13 -19.35 7.70
C THR A 120 -7.72 -18.59 8.88
N VAL A 121 -8.54 -17.57 8.58
CA VAL A 121 -9.35 -16.87 9.59
C VAL A 121 -10.74 -17.47 9.63
N GLU A 122 -11.36 -17.50 10.82
CA GLU A 122 -12.65 -18.17 11.02
C GLU A 122 -13.80 -17.55 10.19
N HIS A 123 -13.73 -16.23 9.96
CA HIS A 123 -14.78 -15.48 9.28
C HIS A 123 -14.18 -14.51 8.27
N GLY A 124 -14.49 -14.72 6.98
CA GLY A 124 -14.01 -13.85 5.91
C GLY A 124 -12.64 -14.25 5.39
N ILE A 125 -11.94 -13.30 4.78
CA ILE A 125 -10.60 -13.48 4.22
C ILE A 125 -9.63 -12.63 5.04
N GLY A 126 -8.56 -13.25 5.53
CA GLY A 126 -7.48 -12.54 6.22
C GLY A 126 -6.78 -11.58 5.27
N LEU A 127 -6.34 -10.42 5.77
CA LEU A 127 -5.77 -9.38 4.92
C LEU A 127 -4.48 -9.83 4.21
N ASP A 128 -3.62 -10.56 4.92
CA ASP A 128 -2.42 -11.20 4.36
C ASP A 128 -2.76 -12.16 3.22
N ARG A 129 -3.74 -13.05 3.43
CA ARG A 129 -4.20 -13.98 2.41
C ARG A 129 -4.75 -13.24 1.20
N PHE A 130 -5.53 -12.19 1.43
CA PHE A 130 -6.09 -11.40 0.35
C PHE A 130 -5.01 -10.74 -0.50
N LEU A 131 -3.97 -10.20 0.15
CA LEU A 131 -2.84 -9.59 -0.53
C LEU A 131 -1.99 -10.63 -1.28
N GLU A 132 -1.77 -11.83 -0.73
CA GLU A 132 -0.97 -12.85 -1.39
C GLU A 132 -1.72 -13.53 -2.54
N ASP A 133 -2.97 -13.91 -2.34
CA ASP A 133 -3.71 -14.74 -3.30
C ASP A 133 -4.34 -13.91 -4.43
N HIS A 134 -4.72 -12.65 -4.16
CA HIS A 134 -5.57 -11.87 -5.08
C HIS A 134 -4.92 -10.62 -5.65
N LEU A 135 -3.77 -10.17 -5.14
CA LEU A 135 -3.07 -9.01 -5.72
C LEU A 135 -2.36 -9.43 -7.02
N GLU A 136 -2.77 -8.88 -8.15
CA GLU A 136 -2.14 -9.15 -9.44
C GLU A 136 -0.89 -8.30 -9.68
N GLU A 137 -0.99 -6.99 -9.44
CA GLU A 137 0.05 -6.01 -9.76
C GLU A 137 -0.04 -4.79 -8.85
N VAL A 138 1.12 -4.21 -8.54
CA VAL A 138 1.23 -2.87 -7.96
C VAL A 138 1.83 -1.91 -8.99
N VAL A 139 1.03 -1.00 -9.53
CA VAL A 139 1.55 0.03 -10.43
C VAL A 139 2.04 1.21 -9.60
N ILE A 140 3.35 1.44 -9.60
CA ILE A 140 3.98 2.61 -8.97
C ILE A 140 4.02 3.71 -10.02
N GLN A 141 3.09 4.64 -9.93
CA GLN A 141 3.11 5.83 -10.77
C GLN A 141 4.06 6.86 -10.16
N ARG A 142 5.14 7.17 -10.88
CA ARG A 142 6.07 8.25 -10.56
C ARG A 142 5.86 9.41 -11.51
N SER A 143 5.69 10.60 -10.96
CA SER A 143 5.72 11.83 -11.74
C SER A 143 7.14 12.09 -12.25
N THR A 144 7.27 12.75 -13.41
CA THR A 144 8.56 13.32 -13.84
C THR A 144 8.96 14.54 -13.03
N ASP A 145 8.04 15.10 -12.24
CA ASP A 145 8.34 16.18 -11.31
C ASP A 145 9.35 15.68 -10.27
N SER A 146 10.43 16.44 -10.07
CA SER A 146 11.49 16.15 -9.10
C SER A 146 10.98 16.13 -7.66
N VAL A 147 9.85 16.77 -7.37
CA VAL A 147 9.25 16.86 -6.04
C VAL A 147 7.81 16.32 -6.04
N ASP A 148 7.65 15.01 -6.15
CA ASP A 148 6.34 14.35 -6.01
C ASP A 148 6.47 12.96 -5.38
N ASP A 149 5.49 12.60 -4.54
CA ASP A 149 5.44 11.29 -3.90
C ASP A 149 4.82 10.26 -4.86
N PRO A 150 5.37 9.03 -4.92
CA PRO A 150 4.83 8.00 -5.79
C PRO A 150 3.41 7.61 -5.38
N VAL A 151 2.56 7.44 -6.38
CA VAL A 151 1.20 6.93 -6.21
C VAL A 151 1.20 5.42 -6.49
N PHE A 152 0.72 4.63 -5.54
CA PHE A 152 0.64 3.18 -5.68
C PHE A 152 -0.78 2.78 -6.02
N ARG A 153 -0.95 2.09 -7.15
CA ARG A 153 -2.22 1.55 -7.62
C ARG A 153 -2.19 0.03 -7.54
N TRP A 154 -2.96 -0.51 -6.60
CA TRP A 154 -3.09 -1.93 -6.32
C TRP A 154 -4.21 -2.50 -7.18
N ARG A 155 -3.91 -3.54 -7.97
CA ARG A 155 -4.87 -4.20 -8.87
C ARG A 155 -5.09 -5.64 -8.42
N PHE A 156 -6.35 -6.03 -8.27
CA PHE A 156 -6.74 -7.35 -7.81
C PHE A 156 -7.46 -8.16 -8.89
N ASP A 157 -7.49 -9.47 -8.71
CA ASP A 157 -7.98 -10.46 -9.68
C ASP A 157 -9.47 -10.33 -10.08
N GLU A 158 -10.32 -9.77 -9.22
CA GLU A 158 -11.73 -9.48 -9.51
C GLU A 158 -11.95 -8.04 -10.03
N GLY A 159 -10.87 -7.34 -10.36
CA GLY A 159 -10.89 -6.00 -10.94
C GLY A 159 -10.96 -4.87 -9.93
N GLU A 160 -10.89 -5.16 -8.63
CA GLU A 160 -10.78 -4.12 -7.60
C GLU A 160 -9.51 -3.29 -7.79
N ARG A 161 -9.63 -2.00 -7.49
CA ARG A 161 -8.53 -1.04 -7.64
C ARG A 161 -8.47 -0.16 -6.40
N VAL A 162 -7.29 -0.08 -5.80
CA VAL A 162 -7.03 0.80 -4.67
C VAL A 162 -5.88 1.73 -4.99
N GLU A 163 -6.02 2.99 -4.62
CA GLU A 163 -4.95 3.98 -4.72
C GLU A 163 -4.47 4.39 -3.31
N THR A 164 -3.15 4.34 -3.11
CA THR A 164 -2.49 4.82 -1.89
C THR A 164 -1.37 5.80 -2.22
N LYS A 165 -1.22 6.82 -1.38
CA LYS A 165 -0.18 7.85 -1.42
C LYS A 165 0.39 8.00 0.00
N ASP A 166 1.48 8.74 0.16
CA ASP A 166 2.04 9.15 1.46
C ASP A 166 2.29 7.99 2.43
N GLY A 167 2.66 6.81 1.90
CA GLY A 167 2.92 5.61 2.71
C GLY A 167 1.70 5.01 3.40
N VAL A 168 0.47 5.35 3.02
CA VAL A 168 -0.77 4.82 3.64
C VAL A 168 -0.82 3.29 3.69
N HIS A 169 -0.20 2.60 2.72
CA HIS A 169 -0.12 1.13 2.72
C HIS A 169 0.76 0.55 3.84
N PHE A 170 1.65 1.34 4.44
CA PHE A 170 2.44 0.93 5.61
C PHE A 170 1.67 1.07 6.92
N ASP A 171 0.52 1.73 6.94
CA ASP A 171 -0.39 1.67 8.08
C ASP A 171 -1.41 0.56 7.85
N HIS A 172 -1.26 -0.54 8.60
CA HIS A 172 -2.11 -1.72 8.51
C HIS A 172 -3.62 -1.38 8.54
N TYR A 173 -4.06 -0.53 9.47
CA TYR A 173 -5.47 -0.23 9.65
C TYR A 173 -6.02 0.65 8.52
N HIS A 174 -5.27 1.68 8.12
CA HIS A 174 -5.68 2.55 7.03
C HIS A 174 -5.69 1.82 5.68
N PHE A 175 -4.73 0.93 5.45
CA PHE A 175 -4.71 0.13 4.24
C PHE A 175 -5.87 -0.87 4.21
N PHE A 176 -6.10 -1.59 5.32
CA PHE A 176 -7.26 -2.46 5.48
C PHE A 176 -8.58 -1.73 5.20
N LYS A 177 -8.77 -0.53 5.76
CA LYS A 177 -9.99 0.25 5.57
C LYS A 177 -10.20 0.62 4.09
N LYS A 178 -9.13 0.98 3.39
CA LYS A 178 -9.19 1.26 1.94
C LYS A 178 -9.54 0.01 1.14
N LEU A 179 -8.88 -1.11 1.42
CA LEU A 179 -9.13 -2.38 0.73
C LEU A 179 -10.55 -2.88 0.95
N SER A 180 -11.00 -2.93 2.21
CA SER A 180 -12.36 -3.37 2.56
C SER A 180 -13.46 -2.50 1.97
N ALA A 181 -13.21 -1.22 1.73
CA ALA A 181 -14.16 -0.34 1.03
C ALA A 181 -14.19 -0.58 -0.50
N SER A 182 -13.14 -1.19 -1.07
CA SER A 182 -12.97 -1.39 -2.51
C SER A 182 -13.37 -2.76 -3.03
N THR A 183 -13.58 -3.73 -2.14
CA THR A 183 -13.97 -5.11 -2.49
C THR A 183 -15.31 -5.49 -1.89
N THR A 184 -16.03 -6.37 -2.57
CA THR A 184 -17.24 -7.02 -2.03
C THR A 184 -16.90 -8.22 -1.14
N ARG A 185 -15.66 -8.71 -1.17
CA ARG A 185 -15.20 -9.81 -0.33
C ARG A 185 -15.16 -9.36 1.13
N ARG A 186 -15.55 -10.26 2.03
CA ARG A 186 -15.57 -9.97 3.47
C ARG A 186 -14.16 -10.03 4.03
N LEU A 187 -13.41 -8.93 3.91
CA LEU A 187 -12.10 -8.79 4.54
C LEU A 187 -12.24 -8.62 6.06
N VAL A 188 -11.33 -9.24 6.80
CA VAL A 188 -11.18 -9.01 8.24
C VAL A 188 -9.79 -8.47 8.56
N THR A 189 -9.69 -7.74 9.67
CA THR A 189 -8.43 -7.15 10.13
C THR A 189 -7.43 -8.19 10.63
N ASN A 190 -7.87 -9.41 10.85
CA ASN A 190 -7.03 -10.49 11.33
C ASN A 190 -6.17 -11.04 10.19
N LEU A 191 -4.90 -11.31 10.50
CA LEU A 191 -4.01 -11.99 9.57
C LEU A 191 -4.12 -13.48 9.86
N ALA A 192 -4.23 -14.29 8.82
CA ALA A 192 -4.18 -15.74 8.97
C ALA A 192 -2.83 -16.18 9.58
N SER A 193 -1.75 -15.49 9.18
CA SER A 193 -0.39 -15.78 9.59
C SER A 193 -0.06 -15.43 11.05
N GLU A 194 -0.90 -14.68 11.76
CA GLU A 194 -0.71 -14.45 13.21
C GLU A 194 -0.82 -15.76 14.00
N LYS A 195 -1.72 -16.66 13.60
CA LYS A 195 -1.79 -18.01 14.20
C LYS A 195 -0.51 -18.82 13.93
N ALA A 196 0.15 -18.58 12.80
CA ALA A 196 1.42 -19.23 12.49
C ALA A 196 2.53 -18.80 13.46
N GLU A 197 2.56 -17.54 13.88
CA GLU A 197 3.53 -17.02 14.84
C GLU A 197 3.38 -17.71 16.21
N GLU A 198 2.15 -17.87 16.69
CA GLU A 198 1.86 -18.53 17.96
C GLU A 198 2.21 -20.03 17.97
N HIS A 199 2.06 -20.69 16.83
CA HIS A 199 2.19 -22.15 16.70
C HIS A 199 3.50 -22.59 16.03
N SER A 200 4.52 -21.73 15.96
CA SER A 200 5.82 -22.07 15.34
C SER A 200 6.97 -21.90 16.32
N GLU A 201 7.81 -22.92 16.43
CA GLU A 201 9.02 -22.88 17.26
C GLU A 201 10.25 -22.38 16.48
N SER A 202 10.12 -22.22 15.16
CA SER A 202 11.18 -21.76 14.28
C SER A 202 10.65 -20.94 13.10
N ALA A 203 11.51 -20.12 12.50
CA ALA A 203 11.19 -19.37 11.28
C ALA A 203 10.86 -20.28 10.08
N GLU A 204 11.45 -21.48 10.02
CA GLU A 204 11.16 -22.45 8.97
C GLU A 204 9.76 -23.04 9.10
N GLU A 205 9.34 -23.30 10.34
CA GLU A 205 8.00 -23.77 10.64
C GLU A 205 6.95 -22.69 10.42
N TYR A 206 7.25 -21.45 10.84
CA TYR A 206 6.42 -20.29 10.57
C TYR A 206 6.17 -20.14 9.09
N ALA A 207 7.21 -20.13 8.26
CA ALA A 207 7.05 -19.94 6.82
C ALA A 207 6.37 -21.11 6.11
N ARG A 208 6.33 -22.29 6.73
CA ARG A 208 5.56 -23.43 6.22
C ARG A 208 4.06 -23.30 6.55
N LYS A 209 3.75 -22.70 7.70
CA LYS A 209 2.39 -22.52 8.22
C LYS A 209 1.75 -21.18 7.81
N SER A 210 2.57 -20.18 7.54
CA SER A 210 2.21 -18.85 7.04
C SER A 210 1.97 -18.88 5.53
N ILE A 211 1.17 -17.93 5.05
CA ILE A 211 0.82 -17.79 3.62
C ILE A 211 1.91 -17.01 2.88
N GLY A 212 2.68 -16.19 3.60
CA GLY A 212 3.75 -15.37 3.02
C GLY A 212 5.04 -16.16 2.76
N PRO A 213 5.85 -15.73 1.79
CA PRO A 213 7.19 -16.29 1.63
C PRO A 213 8.07 -16.00 2.86
N LYS A 214 9.14 -16.79 3.03
CA LYS A 214 10.02 -16.80 4.22
C LYS A 214 10.55 -15.42 4.64
N ASP A 215 10.67 -14.52 3.68
CA ASP A 215 11.20 -13.16 3.78
C ASP A 215 10.14 -12.09 4.09
N ARG A 216 8.85 -12.46 4.09
CA ARG A 216 7.70 -11.56 4.32
C ARG A 216 6.84 -12.08 5.50
N PRO A 217 7.29 -11.89 6.76
CA PRO A 217 6.56 -12.37 7.93
C PRO A 217 5.34 -11.49 8.20
N TRP A 218 4.17 -11.94 7.73
CA TRP A 218 2.91 -11.24 7.99
C TRP A 218 2.63 -11.13 9.50
N SER A 219 2.67 -9.91 10.00
CA SER A 219 2.32 -9.54 11.37
C SER A 219 1.76 -8.12 11.38
N ARG A 220 0.96 -7.79 12.42
CA ARG A 220 0.48 -6.41 12.66
C ARG A 220 1.53 -5.54 13.37
N SER A 221 2.67 -6.11 13.75
CA SER A 221 3.82 -5.34 14.20
C SER A 221 4.23 -4.37 13.10
N ASN A 222 4.54 -3.12 13.44
CA ASN A 222 4.77 -2.08 12.43
C ASN A 222 5.97 -2.40 11.52
N ASP A 223 7.03 -2.99 12.09
CA ASP A 223 8.26 -3.30 11.36
C ASP A 223 8.04 -4.49 10.41
N ASP A 224 7.39 -5.56 10.88
CA ASP A 224 7.12 -6.76 10.08
C ASP A 224 6.06 -6.50 9.00
N TRP A 225 5.05 -5.68 9.31
CA TRP A 225 4.08 -5.20 8.33
C TRP A 225 4.77 -4.39 7.23
N THR A 226 5.62 -3.44 7.62
CA THR A 226 6.37 -2.60 6.67
C THR A 226 7.27 -3.46 5.79
N GLN A 227 7.96 -4.44 6.36
CA GLN A 227 8.77 -5.39 5.62
C GLN A 227 7.93 -6.22 4.63
N SER A 228 6.80 -6.75 5.08
CA SER A 228 5.91 -7.60 4.26
C SER A 228 5.32 -6.82 3.08
N ILE A 229 4.84 -5.61 3.32
CA ILE A 229 4.31 -4.72 2.27
C ILE A 229 5.41 -4.28 1.32
N SER A 230 6.60 -3.92 1.82
CA SER A 230 7.72 -3.52 0.96
C SER A 230 8.15 -4.66 0.03
N GLY A 231 8.27 -5.88 0.56
CA GLY A 231 8.62 -7.05 -0.24
C GLY A 231 7.51 -7.42 -1.23
N LEU A 232 6.23 -7.28 -0.85
CA LEU A 232 5.11 -7.52 -1.77
C LEU A 232 5.13 -6.51 -2.94
N VAL A 233 5.43 -5.25 -2.65
CA VAL A 233 5.62 -4.21 -3.68
C VAL A 233 6.83 -4.53 -4.55
N GLU A 234 7.97 -4.93 -3.98
CA GLU A 234 9.16 -5.32 -4.76
C GLU A 234 8.86 -6.49 -5.71
N ASP A 235 8.15 -7.51 -5.23
CA ASP A 235 7.81 -8.72 -5.99
C ASP A 235 6.83 -8.46 -7.15
N ARG A 236 5.82 -7.59 -6.93
CA ARG A 236 4.67 -7.46 -7.84
C ARG A 236 4.55 -6.08 -8.49
N SER A 237 5.54 -5.20 -8.33
CA SER A 237 5.43 -3.85 -8.87
C SER A 237 5.93 -3.66 -10.30
N ARG A 238 5.30 -2.71 -10.98
CA ARG A 238 5.80 -2.09 -12.20
C ARG A 238 5.78 -0.58 -12.01
N THR A 239 6.87 0.08 -12.41
CA THR A 239 6.93 1.54 -12.38
C THR A 239 6.42 2.11 -13.70
N GLU A 240 5.50 3.06 -13.63
CA GLU A 240 5.06 3.88 -14.75
C GLU A 240 5.43 5.34 -14.50
N THR A 241 6.13 5.93 -15.45
CA THR A 241 6.46 7.36 -15.40
C THR A 241 5.38 8.14 -16.13
N VAL A 242 4.80 9.12 -15.45
CA VAL A 242 3.80 10.03 -16.03
C VAL A 242 4.36 11.44 -16.00
N LEU A 243 4.14 12.19 -17.09
CA LEU A 243 4.56 13.58 -17.15
C LEU A 243 3.85 14.38 -16.06
N GLY A 244 4.64 14.95 -15.16
CA GLY A 244 4.15 15.81 -14.09
C GLY A 244 3.85 17.21 -14.57
N PRO A 245 2.91 17.93 -13.93
CA PRO A 245 2.51 19.27 -14.36
C PRO A 245 3.65 20.30 -14.22
N ARG A 246 4.64 20.10 -13.34
CA ARG A 246 5.77 21.04 -13.23
C ARG A 246 6.80 20.80 -14.33
N THR A 247 7.05 19.54 -14.67
CA THR A 247 7.87 19.16 -15.82
C THR A 247 7.24 19.66 -17.11
N GLU A 248 5.94 19.49 -17.29
CA GLU A 248 5.23 20.00 -18.46
C GLU A 248 5.31 21.54 -18.55
N ALA A 249 5.11 22.25 -17.43
CA ALA A 249 5.32 23.71 -17.38
C ALA A 249 6.76 24.09 -17.77
N TRP A 250 7.74 23.33 -17.31
CA TRP A 250 9.15 23.56 -17.63
C TRP A 250 9.45 23.29 -19.11
N GLU A 251 8.97 22.19 -19.69
CA GLU A 251 9.09 21.90 -21.11
C GLU A 251 8.47 22.98 -21.99
N ASN A 252 7.31 23.53 -21.58
CA ASN A 252 6.68 24.67 -22.23
C ASN A 252 7.56 25.93 -22.19
N ILE A 253 8.24 26.20 -21.06
CA ILE A 253 9.20 27.31 -20.95
C ILE A 253 10.41 27.05 -21.85
N ARG A 254 11.01 25.85 -21.82
CA ARG A 254 12.15 25.49 -22.67
C ARG A 254 11.84 25.67 -24.15
N ALA A 255 10.69 25.18 -24.60
CA ALA A 255 10.25 25.34 -25.99
C ALA A 255 10.09 26.81 -26.37
N ARG A 256 9.57 27.65 -25.46
CA ARG A 256 9.44 29.10 -25.69
C ARG A 256 10.80 29.80 -25.73
N ILE A 257 11.73 29.46 -24.84
CA ILE A 257 13.09 30.02 -24.86
C ILE A 257 13.76 29.66 -26.19
N GLY A 258 13.78 28.37 -26.54
CA GLY A 258 14.43 27.86 -27.75
C GLY A 258 13.83 28.36 -29.06
N ALA A 259 12.61 28.91 -29.05
CA ALA A 259 11.97 29.52 -30.22
C ALA A 259 12.01 31.06 -30.21
N ALA A 260 12.49 31.68 -29.13
CA ALA A 260 12.45 33.13 -28.95
C ALA A 260 13.72 33.82 -29.46
N THR A 261 13.61 35.15 -29.58
CA THR A 261 14.77 36.04 -29.71
C THR A 261 15.20 36.51 -28.32
N GLY A 262 16.45 36.23 -27.96
CA GLY A 262 17.12 36.78 -26.79
C GLY A 262 17.82 38.11 -27.09
N TYR A 263 17.94 38.97 -26.08
CA TYR A 263 18.53 40.29 -26.21
C TYR A 263 19.70 40.48 -25.24
N ARG A 264 20.81 41.08 -25.69
CA ARG A 264 21.94 41.47 -24.82
C ARG A 264 21.75 42.82 -24.12
N SER A 265 20.75 43.60 -24.54
CA SER A 265 20.36 44.84 -23.88
C SER A 265 19.33 44.57 -22.79
N LEU A 266 19.78 44.64 -21.53
CA LEU A 266 18.90 44.52 -20.37
C LEU A 266 17.85 45.65 -20.30
N ASP A 267 18.20 46.85 -20.78
CA ASP A 267 17.26 47.98 -20.82
C ASP A 267 16.07 47.68 -21.74
N ASP A 268 16.34 47.12 -22.93
CA ASP A 268 15.30 46.76 -23.89
C ASP A 268 14.45 45.60 -23.39
N ALA A 269 15.09 44.56 -22.83
CA ALA A 269 14.41 43.42 -22.27
C ALA A 269 13.47 43.80 -21.12
N VAL A 270 13.91 44.70 -20.22
CA VAL A 270 13.07 45.23 -19.13
C VAL A 270 11.94 46.11 -19.67
N ALA A 271 12.20 46.93 -20.70
CA ALA A 271 11.20 47.83 -21.26
C ALA A 271 10.07 47.10 -21.99
N GLN A 272 10.39 45.97 -22.64
CA GLN A 272 9.45 45.23 -23.50
C GLN A 272 9.00 43.89 -22.91
N GLY A 273 9.59 43.45 -21.81
CA GLY A 273 9.32 42.14 -21.21
C GLY A 273 9.81 41.00 -22.11
N LEU A 274 11.05 41.09 -22.59
CA LEU A 274 11.67 40.11 -23.50
C LEU A 274 12.74 39.29 -22.76
N ILE A 275 13.20 38.19 -23.36
CA ILE A 275 14.28 37.38 -22.80
C ILE A 275 15.59 38.16 -22.86
N TYR A 276 16.28 38.27 -21.72
CA TYR A 276 17.63 38.84 -21.65
C TYR A 276 18.66 37.71 -21.56
N VAL A 277 19.75 37.84 -22.31
CA VAL A 277 20.89 36.91 -22.31
C VAL A 277 22.07 37.65 -21.69
N ASP A 278 22.54 37.14 -20.56
CA ASP A 278 23.67 37.68 -19.82
C ASP A 278 24.91 36.82 -20.08
N ASP A 279 25.64 37.15 -21.13
CA ASP A 279 26.89 36.46 -21.49
C ASP A 279 28.00 36.65 -20.42
N GLU A 280 27.88 37.62 -19.50
CA GLU A 280 28.91 37.85 -18.47
C GLU A 280 28.79 36.89 -17.29
N ASN A 281 27.55 36.50 -16.95
CA ASN A 281 27.24 35.61 -15.84
C ASN A 281 26.76 34.22 -16.30
N ASP A 282 26.77 33.97 -17.61
CA ASP A 282 26.23 32.76 -18.23
C ASP A 282 24.76 32.51 -17.82
N GLU A 283 23.89 33.52 -17.96
CA GLU A 283 22.48 33.43 -17.54
C GLU A 283 21.46 33.76 -18.64
N ILE A 284 20.30 33.13 -18.54
CA ILE A 284 19.11 33.48 -19.33
C ILE A 284 18.01 33.99 -18.40
N TRP A 285 17.55 35.21 -18.65
CA TRP A 285 16.55 35.89 -17.85
C TRP A 285 15.22 35.88 -18.59
N ILE A 286 14.25 35.11 -18.08
CA ILE A 286 12.91 35.02 -18.69
C ILE A 286 11.91 35.92 -17.95
N PRO A 287 11.02 36.63 -18.65
CA PRO A 287 9.98 37.43 -18.01
C PRO A 287 9.04 36.58 -17.15
N THR A 288 8.64 37.09 -15.98
CA THR A 288 7.68 36.39 -15.10
C THR A 288 6.33 36.13 -15.77
N SER A 289 5.93 36.94 -16.76
CA SER A 289 4.72 36.68 -17.56
C SER A 289 4.82 35.38 -18.36
N MET A 290 5.98 35.08 -18.94
CA MET A 290 6.21 33.81 -19.65
C MET A 290 6.04 32.61 -18.72
N VAL A 291 6.54 32.72 -17.48
CA VAL A 291 6.37 31.69 -16.46
C VAL A 291 4.92 31.59 -16.01
N ALA A 292 4.23 32.72 -15.82
CA ALA A 292 2.81 32.76 -15.46
C ALA A 292 1.95 32.04 -16.51
N ASP A 293 2.15 32.35 -17.78
CA ASP A 293 1.44 31.70 -18.89
C ASP A 293 1.70 30.18 -18.94
N ALA A 294 2.94 29.75 -18.67
CA ALA A 294 3.29 28.33 -18.67
C ALA A 294 2.59 27.58 -17.51
N VAL A 295 2.59 28.14 -16.31
CA VAL A 295 1.90 27.51 -15.17
C VAL A 295 0.38 27.64 -15.22
N GLU A 296 -0.18 28.61 -15.96
CA GLU A 296 -1.63 28.71 -16.17
C GLU A 296 -2.14 27.68 -17.19
N SER A 297 -1.27 27.24 -18.11
CA SER A 297 -1.61 26.22 -19.11
C SER A 297 -1.67 24.80 -18.55
N VAL A 298 -1.20 24.59 -17.31
CA VAL A 298 -1.15 23.29 -16.61
C VAL A 298 -1.63 23.45 -15.17
N GLU A 299 -2.02 22.38 -14.48
CA GLU A 299 -2.53 22.47 -13.10
C GLU A 299 -1.40 22.62 -12.05
N THR A 300 -0.58 23.67 -12.16
CA THR A 300 0.53 23.94 -11.22
C THR A 300 0.60 25.39 -10.74
N SER A 301 1.59 25.73 -9.93
CA SER A 301 1.82 27.09 -9.44
C SER A 301 3.26 27.54 -9.64
N ARG A 302 3.49 28.86 -9.72
CA ARG A 302 4.85 29.44 -9.78
C ARG A 302 5.75 28.99 -8.64
N ARG A 303 5.21 28.87 -7.42
CA ARG A 303 6.01 28.42 -6.27
C ARG A 303 6.40 26.95 -6.42
N ALA A 304 5.49 26.11 -6.90
CA ALA A 304 5.76 24.69 -7.13
C ALA A 304 6.80 24.50 -8.25
N LEU A 305 6.69 25.25 -9.36
CA LEU A 305 7.69 25.25 -10.43
C LEU A 305 9.04 25.80 -9.96
N GLN A 306 9.07 26.83 -9.11
CA GLN A 306 10.32 27.31 -8.52
C GLN A 306 11.03 26.21 -7.71
N SER A 307 10.29 25.46 -6.89
CA SER A 307 10.85 24.32 -6.16
C SER A 307 11.36 23.22 -7.09
N GLU A 308 10.64 22.95 -8.19
CA GLU A 308 11.06 21.99 -9.22
C GLU A 308 12.39 22.40 -9.87
N LEU A 309 12.52 23.65 -10.31
CA LEU A 309 13.73 24.13 -10.97
C LEU A 309 14.94 24.18 -10.03
N ALA A 310 14.71 24.53 -8.76
CA ALA A 310 15.76 24.47 -7.75
C ALA A 310 16.25 23.04 -7.49
N GLU A 311 15.35 22.05 -7.47
CA GLU A 311 15.73 20.63 -7.33
C GLU A 311 16.47 20.11 -8.57
N ARG A 312 16.14 20.64 -9.76
CA ARG A 312 16.88 20.36 -11.00
C ARG A 312 18.25 21.04 -11.07
N GLY A 313 18.48 22.09 -10.28
CA GLY A 313 19.70 22.91 -10.35
C GLY A 313 19.73 23.85 -11.56
N VAL A 314 18.56 24.25 -12.06
CA VAL A 314 18.42 25.11 -13.25
C VAL A 314 18.45 26.60 -12.89
N ASP A 315 18.28 26.95 -11.62
CA ASP A 315 18.34 28.32 -11.14
C ASP A 315 19.79 28.86 -11.07
N SER A 316 19.91 30.19 -11.15
CA SER A 316 21.21 30.86 -11.07
C SER A 316 21.79 30.84 -9.64
N ASP A 317 23.08 30.53 -9.54
CA ASP A 317 23.87 30.58 -8.31
C ASP A 317 24.08 32.01 -7.75
N GLU A 318 23.86 33.03 -8.56
CA GLU A 318 24.07 34.45 -8.19
C GLU A 318 22.93 35.01 -7.32
N LEU A 319 21.79 34.31 -7.25
CA LEU A 319 20.70 34.68 -6.37
C LEU A 319 20.85 34.03 -4.99
N SER A 320 20.99 34.86 -3.96
CA SER A 320 21.09 34.37 -2.58
C SER A 320 19.77 33.74 -2.11
N GLY A 321 19.83 32.50 -1.60
CA GLY A 321 18.68 31.75 -1.12
C GLY A 321 17.98 30.97 -2.25
N SER A 322 16.87 30.30 -1.98
CA SER A 322 16.10 29.55 -2.99
C SER A 322 15.34 30.45 -3.98
N GLY A 323 15.82 31.67 -4.23
CA GLY A 323 15.12 32.67 -5.02
C GLY A 323 15.53 32.58 -6.48
N ILE A 324 14.59 32.27 -7.37
CA ILE A 324 14.82 32.25 -8.83
C ILE A 324 14.39 33.56 -9.53
N SER A 325 13.66 34.43 -8.83
CA SER A 325 13.05 35.64 -9.43
C SER A 325 13.63 36.95 -8.87
N GLU A 326 13.95 37.89 -9.76
CA GLU A 326 14.45 39.22 -9.42
C GLU A 326 13.60 40.33 -10.05
N ALA A 327 13.35 41.40 -9.29
CA ALA A 327 12.70 42.60 -9.81
C ALA A 327 13.75 43.61 -10.27
N VAL A 328 13.74 43.95 -11.55
CA VAL A 328 14.76 44.77 -12.20
C VAL A 328 14.12 46.09 -12.64
N ARG A 329 14.76 47.20 -12.30
CA ARG A 329 14.31 48.54 -12.68
C ARG A 329 15.34 49.22 -13.59
N ARG A 330 14.90 49.61 -14.78
CA ARG A 330 15.68 50.37 -15.76
C ARG A 330 14.89 51.60 -16.20
N GLY A 331 15.41 52.79 -15.90
CA GLY A 331 14.71 54.06 -16.13
C GLY A 331 13.32 54.11 -15.48
N ARG A 332 12.28 54.18 -16.31
CA ARG A 332 10.86 54.19 -15.88
C ARG A 332 10.19 52.81 -15.90
N SER A 333 10.85 51.82 -16.47
CA SER A 333 10.32 50.47 -16.62
C SER A 333 10.75 49.60 -15.45
N VAL A 334 9.86 48.69 -15.04
CA VAL A 334 10.10 47.69 -14.02
C VAL A 334 9.63 46.35 -14.58
N GLY A 335 10.52 45.39 -14.64
CA GLY A 335 10.23 44.01 -15.02
C GLY A 335 10.59 43.07 -13.87
N ARG A 336 9.97 41.89 -13.85
CA ARG A 336 10.40 40.80 -12.98
C ARG A 336 10.82 39.62 -13.85
N PHE A 337 12.00 39.12 -13.60
CA PHE A 337 12.62 38.06 -14.38
C PHE A 337 12.88 36.85 -13.51
N TRP A 338 12.88 35.68 -14.12
CA TRP A 338 13.45 34.47 -13.55
C TRP A 338 14.84 34.27 -14.17
N ARG A 339 15.85 34.03 -13.35
CA ARG A 339 17.25 33.89 -13.77
C ARG A 339 17.60 32.40 -13.79
N LEU A 340 18.00 31.92 -14.96
CA LEU A 340 18.33 30.51 -15.23
C LEU A 340 19.82 30.40 -15.57
N ASP A 341 20.46 29.33 -15.11
CA ASP A 341 21.83 29.00 -15.48
C ASP A 341 21.88 28.56 -16.96
N ALA A 342 22.51 29.37 -17.83
CA ALA A 342 22.61 29.09 -19.25
C ALA A 342 23.60 27.96 -19.56
N THR A 343 24.44 27.57 -18.60
CA THR A 343 25.38 26.46 -18.75
C THR A 343 24.75 25.09 -18.49
N HIS A 344 23.56 25.08 -17.86
CA HIS A 344 22.81 23.87 -17.55
C HIS A 344 22.22 23.24 -18.82
N ASP A 345 22.34 21.93 -18.99
CA ASP A 345 21.95 21.19 -20.21
C ASP A 345 20.43 21.23 -20.50
N GLU A 346 19.61 21.33 -19.45
CA GLU A 346 18.18 21.56 -19.59
C GLU A 346 17.79 22.98 -20.04
N VAL A 347 18.65 23.99 -19.94
CA VAL A 347 18.32 25.36 -20.33
C VAL A 347 18.72 25.59 -21.79
N PRO A 348 17.76 25.72 -22.73
CA PRO A 348 18.10 25.94 -24.13
C PRO A 348 18.55 27.38 -24.39
N GLU A 349 19.45 27.56 -25.35
CA GLU A 349 19.75 28.89 -25.90
C GLU A 349 18.58 29.38 -26.77
N PRO A 350 18.31 30.71 -26.80
CA PRO A 350 17.35 31.28 -27.75
C PRO A 350 17.78 31.06 -29.21
N ASP A 351 16.81 30.85 -30.12
CA ASP A 351 17.05 30.62 -31.56
C ASP A 351 17.89 31.75 -32.20
N THR A 352 17.67 32.98 -31.75
CA THR A 352 18.43 34.15 -32.20
C THR A 352 18.78 35.02 -31.00
N VAL A 353 20.02 35.50 -30.94
CA VAL A 353 20.46 36.49 -29.94
C VAL A 353 20.88 37.78 -30.65
N VAL A 354 20.25 38.90 -30.28
CA VAL A 354 20.53 40.24 -30.85
C VAL A 354 20.98 41.21 -29.76
N ASP A 355 21.71 42.25 -30.15
CA ASP A 355 22.28 43.19 -29.17
C ASP A 355 21.21 44.13 -28.58
N GLU A 356 20.36 44.71 -29.43
CA GLU A 356 19.34 45.69 -29.06
C GLU A 356 18.05 45.47 -29.86
N VAL A 357 16.92 45.95 -29.33
CA VAL A 357 15.66 45.95 -30.10
C VAL A 357 15.77 46.98 -31.22
N THR A 358 15.73 46.50 -32.46
CA THR A 358 15.63 47.39 -33.61
C THR A 358 14.20 47.94 -33.68
N ASP A 359 14.05 49.23 -33.37
CA ASP A 359 12.78 49.96 -33.44
C ASP A 359 12.22 49.87 -34.87
N GLY A 360 11.25 48.98 -35.07
CA GLY A 360 10.73 48.57 -36.37
C GLY A 360 9.89 49.65 -37.06
N THR A 361 10.52 50.73 -37.54
CA THR A 361 9.89 51.63 -38.52
C THR A 361 10.12 51.19 -39.97
N GLU A 362 10.80 50.06 -40.22
CA GLU A 362 10.93 49.48 -41.55
C GLU A 362 10.20 48.13 -41.63
N ARG A 363 8.90 48.22 -41.94
CA ARG A 363 8.08 47.08 -42.41
C ARG A 363 8.61 46.59 -43.75
N THR A 364 9.43 45.55 -43.73
CA THR A 364 9.68 44.74 -44.93
C THR A 364 8.56 43.71 -45.05
N ALA A 365 7.69 43.92 -46.05
CA ALA A 365 6.64 43.00 -46.42
C ALA A 365 7.26 41.68 -46.92
N ASN A 366 7.03 40.58 -46.20
CA ASN A 366 7.13 39.25 -46.79
C ASN A 366 6.07 38.33 -46.16
N ALA A 367 4.85 38.44 -46.67
CA ALA A 367 3.77 37.50 -46.38
C ALA A 367 3.94 36.28 -47.30
N GLY A 368 4.57 35.23 -46.77
CA GLY A 368 4.55 33.88 -47.32
C GLY A 368 3.45 33.08 -46.63
N ASP A 369 2.31 32.99 -47.30
CA ASP A 369 1.16 32.15 -46.98
C ASP A 369 1.50 30.69 -47.30
N SER A 370 1.60 29.84 -46.28
CA SER A 370 1.53 28.38 -46.41
C SER A 370 0.79 27.82 -45.20
N LYS A 371 -0.49 27.53 -45.40
CA LYS A 371 -1.28 26.65 -44.55
C LYS A 371 -0.94 25.21 -44.89
N ASP A 372 -0.45 24.45 -43.92
CA ASP A 372 -0.61 23.00 -43.92
C ASP A 372 -1.28 22.59 -42.61
N ASP A 373 -2.44 21.96 -42.82
CA ASP A 373 -3.40 21.43 -41.87
C ASP A 373 -3.04 19.96 -41.64
N VAL A 374 -2.57 19.62 -40.43
CA VAL A 374 -2.37 18.23 -40.01
C VAL A 374 -3.01 18.06 -38.64
N SER A 375 -4.25 17.60 -38.68
CA SER A 375 -4.97 16.99 -37.55
C SER A 375 -4.23 15.73 -37.09
N GLN A 376 -3.73 15.73 -35.86
CA GLN A 376 -3.23 14.54 -35.18
C GLN A 376 -4.18 14.17 -34.04
N GLU A 377 -4.91 13.08 -34.22
CA GLU A 377 -5.68 12.41 -33.18
C GLU A 377 -4.71 11.85 -32.12
N GLY A 378 -4.65 12.50 -30.97
CA GLY A 378 -3.97 12.01 -29.78
C GLY A 378 -4.98 11.32 -28.85
N ASN A 379 -4.73 10.05 -28.55
CA ASN A 379 -5.49 9.27 -27.57
C ASN A 379 -5.46 9.97 -26.21
N GLY A 380 -6.64 10.36 -25.71
CA GLY A 380 -6.78 10.98 -24.40
C GLY A 380 -6.53 10.00 -23.25
N PRO A 381 -6.08 10.48 -22.07
CA PRO A 381 -5.97 9.67 -20.88
C PRO A 381 -7.36 9.19 -20.43
N GLU A 382 -7.47 7.92 -20.03
CA GLU A 382 -8.69 7.33 -19.49
C GLU A 382 -9.20 8.16 -18.30
N THR A 383 -10.36 8.79 -18.46
CA THR A 383 -11.03 9.54 -17.40
C THR A 383 -11.66 8.57 -16.41
N PHE A 384 -11.09 8.49 -15.22
CA PHE A 384 -11.68 7.75 -14.09
C PHE A 384 -12.90 8.53 -13.57
N GLY A 385 -14.06 7.88 -13.63
CA GLY A 385 -15.34 8.45 -13.23
C GLY A 385 -15.34 8.83 -11.75
N ARG A 386 -15.30 10.13 -11.48
CA ARG A 386 -15.84 10.70 -10.24
C ARG A 386 -17.36 10.69 -10.40
N PRO A 387 -18.13 9.96 -9.57
CA PRO A 387 -19.58 10.13 -9.56
C PRO A 387 -19.90 11.58 -9.16
N PRO A 388 -20.96 12.19 -9.72
CA PRO A 388 -21.40 13.51 -9.30
C PRO A 388 -21.72 13.46 -7.81
N GLU A 389 -21.09 14.36 -7.05
CA GLU A 389 -21.47 14.67 -5.67
C GLU A 389 -22.82 15.40 -5.76
N ASP A 390 -23.91 14.69 -5.41
CA ASP A 390 -25.23 15.28 -5.21
C ASP A 390 -25.17 16.14 -3.93
N ASP A 391 -24.91 17.44 -4.11
CA ASP A 391 -25.08 18.46 -3.08
C ASP A 391 -26.58 18.69 -2.81
N ASP A 392 -27.18 17.81 -2.02
CA ASP A 392 -28.45 18.04 -1.33
C ASP A 392 -28.18 18.37 0.15
N GLU A 393 -27.62 19.56 0.43
CA GLU A 393 -27.73 20.13 1.78
C GLU A 393 -29.07 20.86 1.90
N ALA A 394 -30.06 20.12 2.40
CA ALA A 394 -31.30 20.66 2.91
C ALA A 394 -31.05 21.42 4.22
N ASP A 395 -31.27 22.72 4.11
CA ASP A 395 -31.70 23.67 5.14
C ASP A 395 -32.63 23.04 6.19
N GLU A 396 -32.16 22.88 7.42
CA GLU A 396 -33.01 22.90 8.62
C GLU A 396 -32.34 23.72 9.72
N GLY A 397 -32.76 24.99 9.79
CA GLY A 397 -32.64 25.81 10.98
C GLY A 397 -33.45 25.25 12.15
N GLY A 398 -32.92 25.43 13.35
CA GLY A 398 -33.58 25.18 14.62
C GLY A 398 -32.86 25.92 15.73
N GLU A 399 -33.19 27.20 15.87
CA GLU A 399 -33.06 27.94 17.13
C GLU A 399 -33.83 27.18 18.21
N ASP A 400 -33.27 27.07 19.42
CA ASP A 400 -34.05 27.27 20.64
C ASP A 400 -33.13 27.55 21.84
N ASP A 401 -33.57 28.54 22.60
CA ASP A 401 -33.01 29.16 23.79
C ASP A 401 -32.94 28.22 25.02
N GLU A 402 -31.85 28.35 25.82
CA GLU A 402 -31.81 28.60 27.29
C GLU A 402 -30.45 28.26 27.92
#